data_AF-U1R5S6-F1
#
_entry.id   AF-U1R5S6-F1
#
_cell.length_a   1.000
_cell.length_b   1.000
_cell.length_c   1.000
_cell.angle_alpha   90.00
_cell.angle_beta   90.00
_cell.angle_gamma   90.00
#
_symmetry.space_group_name_H-M   'P 1'
#
loop_
_entity.id
_entity.type
_entity.pdbx_description
1 polymer ?
#
loop_
_entity_poly.entity_id
_entity_poly.type
_entity_poly.pdbx_seq_one_letter_code
_entity_poly.pdbx_strand_id
1 'polypeptide(L)'
;MSEISLSHALSRTFEERVDLGSWARFTPSLAGFLDEVCMPASRSAAQRGEAPESVAEAVFDPAGGTLLLTAPTPIVKAEELTQEGRWTRLLSRLTMAAPPTPSPDLPGVVLVGRSDGVEVSLPELDAQGRVLLGPTERRILGRIGWRETGHVFSRLLTDNDETAELVTRILIEVLEVAHPADLDYLLRAHSDVS
;
A
#
# COMPACT_ATOMS: atom_id res chain seq x y z
N MET A 1 13.57 23.46 -20.46
CA MET A 1 13.62 23.18 -19.01
C MET A 1 12.72 21.98 -18.80
N SER A 2 13.31 20.83 -18.48
CA SER A 2 12.54 19.59 -18.32
C SER A 2 11.75 19.67 -17.04
N GLU A 3 10.42 19.78 -17.13
CA GLU A 3 9.52 19.55 -16.01
C GLU A 3 9.64 18.07 -15.64
N ILE A 4 10.55 17.75 -14.72
CA ILE A 4 10.61 16.42 -14.14
C ILE A 4 9.34 16.28 -13.30
N SER A 5 8.40 15.45 -13.75
CA SER A 5 7.20 15.11 -12.97
C SER A 5 7.63 14.69 -11.57
N LEU A 6 6.99 15.24 -10.54
CA LEU A 6 7.30 14.94 -9.14
C LEU A 6 7.16 13.45 -8.86
N SER A 7 6.22 12.79 -9.54
CA SER A 7 6.09 11.32 -9.51
C SER A 7 7.35 10.59 -9.97
N HIS A 8 8.01 11.04 -11.04
CA HIS A 8 9.28 10.42 -11.50
C HIS A 8 10.43 10.67 -10.53
N ALA A 9 10.47 11.84 -9.91
CA ALA A 9 11.46 12.13 -8.88
C ALA A 9 11.27 11.24 -7.64
N LEU A 10 10.02 11.04 -7.19
CA LEU A 10 9.68 10.12 -6.11
C LEU A 10 10.05 8.66 -6.44
N SER A 11 9.79 8.19 -7.66
CA SER A 11 10.21 6.86 -8.11
C SER A 11 11.72 6.66 -8.00
N ARG A 12 12.52 7.63 -8.46
CA ARG A 12 13.98 7.55 -8.33
C ARG A 12 14.42 7.55 -6.87
N THR A 13 13.83 8.39 -6.03
CA THR A 13 14.16 8.41 -4.59
C THR A 13 13.83 7.09 -3.92
N PHE A 14 12.73 6.43 -4.31
CA PHE A 14 12.38 5.10 -3.83
C PHE A 14 13.45 4.06 -4.20
N GLU A 15 13.87 4.02 -5.46
CA GLU A 15 14.93 3.10 -5.93
C GLU A 15 16.26 3.27 -5.18
N GLU A 16 16.61 4.51 -4.84
CA GLU A 16 17.87 4.83 -4.16
C GLU A 16 17.82 4.50 -2.66
N ARG A 17 16.65 4.59 -2.02
CA ARG A 17 16.53 4.55 -0.56
C ARG A 17 15.90 3.28 -0.02
N VAL A 18 15.02 2.61 -0.78
CA VAL A 18 14.34 1.39 -0.33
C VAL A 18 15.10 0.15 -0.80
N ASP A 19 15.58 -0.65 0.16
CA ASP A 19 16.36 -1.85 -0.12
C ASP A 19 15.43 -3.04 -0.42
N LEU A 20 15.31 -3.39 -1.70
CA LEU A 20 14.56 -4.56 -2.17
C LEU A 20 15.37 -5.87 -2.12
N GLY A 21 16.59 -5.85 -1.58
CA GLY A 21 17.51 -6.98 -1.56
C GLY A 21 17.25 -7.99 -0.45
N SER A 22 16.51 -7.63 0.60
CA SER A 22 16.06 -8.57 1.65
C SER A 22 14.99 -7.96 2.55
N TRP A 23 14.09 -8.78 3.12
CA TRP A 23 13.08 -8.30 4.07
C TRP A 23 13.66 -7.57 5.29
N ALA A 24 14.83 -8.01 5.77
CA ALA A 24 15.49 -7.40 6.92
C ALA A 24 15.99 -5.97 6.67
N ARG A 25 16.32 -5.63 5.42
CA ARG A 25 16.71 -4.27 5.02
C ARG A 25 15.54 -3.47 4.44
N PHE A 26 14.60 -4.16 3.81
CA PHE A 26 13.39 -3.57 3.26
C PHE A 26 12.58 -2.84 4.33
N THR A 27 12.25 -3.50 5.45
CA THR A 27 11.41 -2.89 6.50
C THR A 27 11.97 -1.56 7.03
N PRO A 28 13.22 -1.48 7.54
CA PRO A 28 13.74 -0.22 8.06
C PRO A 28 13.97 0.84 6.97
N SER A 29 14.29 0.43 5.73
CA SER A 29 14.45 1.39 4.63
C SER A 29 13.13 1.96 4.12
N LEU A 30 12.06 1.16 4.13
CA LEU A 30 10.70 1.63 3.87
C LEU A 30 10.23 2.63 4.94
N ALA A 31 10.52 2.38 6.22
CA ALA A 31 10.19 3.32 7.30
C ALA A 31 10.84 4.69 7.08
N GLY A 32 12.16 4.70 6.80
CA GLY A 32 12.88 5.93 6.48
C GLY A 32 12.35 6.65 5.23
N PHE A 33 11.92 5.90 4.22
CA PHE A 33 11.28 6.48 3.04
C PHE A 33 9.92 7.12 3.37
N LEU A 34 9.10 6.48 4.22
CA LEU A 34 7.79 7.01 4.63
C LEU A 34 7.91 8.28 5.46
N ASP A 35 8.96 8.41 6.30
CA ASP A 35 9.26 9.65 7.02
C ASP A 35 9.41 10.84 6.06
N GLU A 36 10.02 10.64 4.90
CA GLU A 36 10.26 11.71 3.94
C GLU A 36 9.03 12.04 3.09
N VAL A 37 8.24 11.02 2.72
CA VAL A 37 7.03 11.21 1.92
C VAL A 37 5.87 11.79 2.73
N CYS A 38 5.81 11.49 4.03
CA CYS A 38 4.65 11.80 4.87
C CYS A 38 4.86 12.98 5.81
N MET A 39 6.09 13.41 6.09
CA MET A 39 6.34 14.58 6.93
C MET A 39 6.32 15.87 6.10
N PRO A 40 5.28 16.72 6.18
CA PRO A 40 5.41 18.10 5.73
C PRO A 40 6.50 18.79 6.57
N ALA A 41 7.26 19.70 5.97
CA ALA A 41 8.43 20.38 6.54
C ALA A 41 8.22 21.13 7.89
N SER A 42 7.03 21.05 8.49
CA SER A 42 6.65 21.76 9.72
C SER A 42 7.26 21.19 11.02
N ARG A 43 7.73 19.93 11.07
CA ARG A 43 8.49 19.44 12.25
C ARG A 43 9.94 19.93 12.28
N SER A 44 10.54 20.21 11.13
CA SER A 44 11.90 20.79 11.08
C SER A 44 11.92 22.23 11.61
N ALA A 45 10.86 23.02 11.42
CA ALA A 45 10.82 24.40 11.91
C ALA A 45 10.61 24.52 13.43
N ALA A 46 9.91 23.56 14.06
CA ALA A 46 9.65 23.59 15.51
C ALA A 46 10.80 23.03 16.36
N GLN A 47 11.67 22.19 15.79
CA GLN A 47 12.87 21.67 16.48
C GLN A 47 14.15 22.45 16.14
N ARG A 48 14.19 23.14 15.00
CA ARG A 48 15.37 23.89 14.56
C ARG A 48 15.18 25.37 14.88
N GLY A 49 15.28 25.70 16.16
CA GLY A 49 15.52 27.08 16.59
C GLY A 49 16.93 27.49 16.19
N GLU A 50 17.18 27.70 14.90
CA GLU A 50 18.33 28.41 14.33
C GLU A 50 18.20 28.41 12.79
N ALA A 51 18.20 29.59 12.19
CA ALA A 51 18.29 29.76 10.75
C ALA A 51 19.66 29.28 10.24
N PRO A 52 19.73 28.78 9.00
CA PRO A 52 20.55 29.52 8.03
C PRO A 52 19.99 29.57 6.61
N GLU A 53 20.47 30.59 5.90
CA GLU A 53 20.30 30.87 4.49
C GLU A 53 20.92 29.76 3.61
N SER A 54 20.25 29.50 2.48
CA SER A 54 20.81 28.99 1.22
C SER A 54 21.53 27.63 1.22
N VAL A 55 20.80 26.56 0.86
CA VAL A 55 21.10 25.74 -0.32
C VAL A 55 19.76 25.28 -0.90
N ALA A 56 19.52 25.57 -2.17
CA ALA A 56 18.38 25.04 -2.91
C ALA A 56 18.65 23.55 -3.23
N GLU A 57 18.36 22.67 -2.28
CA GLU A 57 18.02 21.29 -2.61
C GLU A 57 16.50 21.21 -2.61
N ALA A 58 15.93 20.60 -3.64
CA ALA A 58 14.49 20.53 -3.85
C ALA A 58 13.83 19.87 -2.64
N VAL A 59 13.38 20.72 -1.71
CA VAL A 59 12.46 20.38 -0.65
C VAL A 59 11.20 19.98 -1.38
N PHE A 60 11.02 18.68 -1.57
CA PHE A 60 9.72 18.15 -1.89
C PHE A 60 8.80 18.71 -0.79
N ASP A 61 7.86 19.55 -1.18
CA ASP A 61 6.67 19.81 -0.39
C ASP A 61 5.60 18.88 -0.96
N PRO A 62 5.69 17.55 -0.79
CA PRO A 62 4.61 16.72 -1.25
C PRO A 62 3.46 17.03 -0.30
N ALA A 63 2.30 17.38 -0.85
CA ALA A 63 1.04 17.32 -0.14
C ALA A 63 0.66 15.85 0.23
N GLY A 64 1.65 15.03 0.59
CA GLY A 64 1.67 13.57 0.59
C GLY A 64 2.03 12.97 -0.79
N GLY A 65 2.43 11.70 -0.75
CA GLY A 65 2.52 10.83 -1.92
C GLY A 65 1.70 9.57 -1.71
N THR A 66 1.37 8.91 -2.82
CA THR A 66 0.80 7.57 -2.84
C THR A 66 1.83 6.59 -3.38
N LEU A 67 2.12 5.55 -2.62
CA LEU A 67 2.95 4.40 -3.00
C LEU A 67 2.05 3.17 -3.14
N LEU A 68 2.09 2.51 -4.29
CA LEU A 68 1.50 1.19 -4.50
C LEU A 68 2.62 0.16 -4.54
N LEU A 69 2.53 -0.88 -3.72
CA LEU A 69 3.38 -2.07 -3.78
C LEU A 69 2.54 -3.25 -4.26
N THR A 70 2.90 -3.84 -5.39
CA THR A 70 2.11 -4.88 -6.07
C THR A 70 2.83 -6.22 -5.98
N ALA A 71 2.09 -7.26 -5.58
CA ALA A 71 2.60 -8.63 -5.51
C ALA A 71 2.83 -9.20 -6.94
N PRO A 72 3.79 -10.12 -7.13
CA PRO A 72 4.14 -10.63 -8.47
C PRO A 72 3.08 -11.55 -9.09
N THR A 73 2.19 -12.13 -8.27
CA THR A 73 1.21 -13.12 -8.72
C THR A 73 -0.15 -12.93 -8.07
N PRO A 74 -1.25 -13.29 -8.75
CA PRO A 74 -2.55 -13.40 -8.11
C PRO A 74 -2.51 -14.46 -7.00
N ILE A 75 -3.14 -14.17 -5.86
CA ILE A 75 -3.16 -15.05 -4.69
C ILE A 75 -4.44 -15.88 -4.60
N VAL A 76 -5.52 -15.40 -5.21
CA VAL A 76 -6.85 -16.02 -5.11
C VAL A 76 -6.97 -17.16 -6.10
N LYS A 77 -7.19 -18.36 -5.57
CA LYS A 77 -7.48 -19.56 -6.36
C LYS A 77 -8.98 -19.68 -6.59
N ALA A 78 -9.38 -20.03 -7.82
CA ALA A 78 -10.79 -20.18 -8.18
C ALA A 78 -11.53 -21.18 -7.26
N GLU A 79 -10.82 -22.21 -6.81
CA GLU A 79 -11.35 -23.25 -5.94
C GLU A 79 -11.80 -22.70 -4.58
N GLU A 80 -11.09 -21.72 -4.03
CA GLU A 80 -11.40 -21.09 -2.73
C GLU A 80 -12.73 -20.33 -2.78
N LEU A 81 -13.03 -19.70 -3.90
CA LEU A 81 -14.28 -18.96 -4.10
C LEU A 81 -15.48 -19.89 -4.28
N THR A 82 -15.26 -21.13 -4.71
CA THR A 82 -16.33 -22.12 -4.88
C THR A 82 -16.64 -22.93 -3.62
N GLN A 83 -15.78 -22.88 -2.59
CA GLN A 83 -15.95 -23.61 -1.32
C GLN A 83 -17.03 -23.04 -0.39
N GLU A 84 -18.00 -22.30 -0.94
CA GLU A 84 -19.18 -21.87 -0.22
C GLU A 84 -20.07 -23.06 0.17
N GLY A 85 -20.50 -23.07 1.44
CA GLY A 85 -21.39 -24.09 1.99
C GLY A 85 -22.71 -24.23 1.21
N ARG A 86 -23.34 -25.42 1.33
CA ARG A 86 -24.58 -25.76 0.60
C ARG A 86 -25.69 -24.70 0.75
N TRP A 87 -25.71 -23.98 1.87
CA TRP A 87 -26.68 -22.92 2.17
C TRP A 87 -26.39 -21.59 1.47
N THR A 88 -25.13 -21.16 1.39
CA THR A 88 -24.75 -19.93 0.65
C THR A 88 -24.96 -20.11 -0.85
N ARG A 89 -24.69 -21.29 -1.41
CA ARG A 89 -25.03 -21.63 -2.80
C ARG A 89 -26.54 -21.61 -3.09
N LEU A 90 -27.37 -21.93 -2.11
CA LEU A 90 -28.83 -21.85 -2.24
C LEU A 90 -29.29 -20.38 -2.20
N LEU A 91 -28.70 -19.56 -1.34
CA LEU A 91 -29.00 -18.12 -1.26
C LEU A 91 -28.56 -17.36 -2.50
N SER A 92 -27.36 -17.63 -3.03
CA SER A 92 -26.87 -16.96 -4.26
C SER A 92 -27.74 -17.28 -5.49
N ARG A 93 -28.32 -18.48 -5.54
CA ARG A 93 -29.34 -18.86 -6.55
C ARG A 93 -30.64 -18.08 -6.38
N LEU A 94 -31.04 -17.76 -5.14
CA LEU A 94 -32.24 -16.98 -4.87
C LEU A 94 -32.04 -15.49 -5.17
N THR A 95 -30.82 -14.98 -4.96
CA THR A 95 -30.49 -13.56 -5.22
C THR A 95 -30.02 -13.29 -6.65
N MET A 96 -29.96 -14.31 -7.51
CA MET A 96 -29.37 -14.21 -8.87
C MET A 96 -28.00 -13.51 -8.89
N ALA A 97 -27.23 -13.66 -7.81
CA ALA A 97 -25.89 -13.09 -7.75
C ALA A 97 -24.96 -13.94 -8.60
N ALA A 98 -24.21 -13.30 -9.51
CA ALA A 98 -23.13 -13.97 -10.23
C ALA A 98 -22.11 -14.49 -9.20
N PRO A 99 -21.56 -15.69 -9.40
CA PRO A 99 -20.55 -16.23 -8.49
C PRO A 99 -19.32 -15.31 -8.49
N PRO A 100 -18.65 -15.13 -7.33
CA PRO A 100 -17.42 -14.36 -7.27
C PRO A 100 -16.36 -15.00 -8.17
N THR A 101 -15.69 -14.18 -8.98
CA THR A 101 -14.64 -14.62 -9.90
C THR A 101 -13.29 -14.11 -9.40
N PRO A 102 -12.21 -14.91 -9.49
CA PRO A 102 -10.89 -14.44 -9.13
C PRO A 102 -10.43 -13.39 -10.16
N SER A 103 -9.76 -12.35 -9.68
CA SER A 103 -9.17 -11.34 -10.54
C SER A 103 -7.87 -11.88 -11.16
N PRO A 104 -7.61 -11.61 -12.46
CA PRO A 104 -6.29 -11.76 -13.06
C PRO A 104 -5.33 -10.61 -12.69
N ASP A 105 -5.85 -9.53 -12.12
CA ASP A 105 -5.04 -8.38 -11.71
C ASP A 105 -4.27 -8.73 -10.43
N LEU A 106 -3.13 -8.08 -10.25
CA LEU A 106 -2.23 -8.36 -9.14
C LEU A 106 -2.68 -7.60 -7.89
N PRO A 107 -2.77 -8.26 -6.72
CA PRO A 107 -3.11 -7.59 -5.48
C PRO A 107 -1.95 -6.69 -5.03
N GLY A 108 -2.28 -5.61 -4.34
CA GLY A 108 -1.27 -4.67 -3.86
C GLY A 108 -1.68 -3.95 -2.58
N VAL A 109 -0.68 -3.39 -1.92
CA VAL A 109 -0.84 -2.52 -0.75
C VAL A 109 -0.65 -1.08 -1.20
N VAL A 110 -1.63 -0.24 -0.91
CA VAL A 110 -1.59 1.20 -1.17
C VAL A 110 -1.23 1.91 0.12
N LEU A 111 -0.20 2.76 0.09
CA LEU A 111 0.21 3.62 1.19
C LEU A 111 -0.01 5.06 0.76
N VAL A 112 -0.84 5.79 1.50
CA VAL A 112 -1.17 7.19 1.21
C VAL A 112 -0.68 8.05 2.38
N GLY A 113 0.27 8.95 2.11
CA GLY A 113 0.70 9.93 3.09
C GLY A 113 -0.43 10.91 3.44
N ARG A 114 -0.77 11.03 4.71
CA ARG A 114 -1.75 11.96 5.28
C ARG A 114 -1.05 12.92 6.24
N SER A 115 -1.73 14.00 6.61
CA SER A 115 -1.20 14.97 7.58
C SER A 115 -0.98 14.39 8.98
N ASP A 116 -1.68 13.30 9.30
CA ASP A 116 -1.72 12.65 10.60
C ASP A 116 -1.13 11.23 10.58
N GLY A 117 -0.54 10.78 9.46
CA GLY A 117 0.10 9.48 9.37
C GLY A 117 0.07 8.89 7.96
N VAL A 118 0.20 7.57 7.86
CA VAL A 118 0.10 6.81 6.61
C VAL A 118 -1.17 5.99 6.64
N GLU A 119 -2.05 6.21 5.66
CA GLU A 119 -3.19 5.33 5.44
C GLU A 119 -2.74 4.16 4.56
N VAL A 120 -2.74 2.96 5.13
CA VAL A 120 -2.45 1.73 4.42
C VAL A 120 -3.77 1.08 4.03
N SER A 121 -3.91 0.71 2.76
CA SER A 121 -5.14 0.16 2.19
C SER A 121 -4.88 -1.05 1.31
N LEU A 122 -5.77 -2.03 1.37
CA LEU A 122 -5.78 -3.24 0.58
C LEU A 122 -7.14 -3.42 -0.10
N PRO A 123 -7.24 -3.25 -1.42
CA PRO A 123 -8.47 -3.52 -2.16
C PRO A 123 -8.82 -5.01 -2.16
N GLU A 124 -10.06 -5.33 -1.83
CA GLU A 124 -10.60 -6.69 -1.94
C GLU A 124 -10.95 -7.05 -3.38
N LEU A 125 -11.39 -6.05 -4.16
CA LEU A 125 -11.86 -6.22 -5.52
C LEU A 125 -11.06 -5.35 -6.49
N ASP A 126 -10.93 -5.83 -7.72
CA ASP A 126 -10.42 -5.02 -8.82
C ASP A 126 -11.48 -4.03 -9.36
N ALA A 127 -11.10 -3.25 -10.36
CA ALA A 127 -11.98 -2.25 -10.98
C ALA A 127 -13.20 -2.85 -11.69
N GLN A 128 -13.22 -4.16 -11.95
CA GLN A 128 -14.34 -4.89 -12.53
C GLN A 128 -15.16 -5.65 -11.48
N GLY A 129 -14.82 -5.52 -10.19
CA GLY A 129 -15.51 -6.20 -9.09
C GLY A 129 -15.12 -7.68 -8.92
N ARG A 130 -14.00 -8.11 -9.51
CA ARG A 130 -13.45 -9.47 -9.33
C ARG A 130 -12.54 -9.51 -8.11
N VAL A 131 -12.41 -10.68 -7.50
CA VAL A 131 -11.77 -10.85 -6.18
C VAL A 131 -10.25 -10.83 -6.27
N LEU A 132 -9.61 -9.86 -5.61
CA LEU A 132 -8.16 -9.75 -5.39
C LEU A 132 -7.73 -10.42 -4.07
N LEU A 133 -8.58 -10.40 -3.05
CA LEU A 133 -8.32 -11.01 -1.74
C LEU A 133 -9.38 -12.04 -1.40
N GLY A 134 -8.96 -13.29 -1.23
CA GLY A 134 -9.85 -14.41 -0.96
C GLY A 134 -10.32 -14.47 0.50
N PRO A 135 -11.21 -15.42 0.83
CA PRO A 135 -11.73 -15.59 2.19
C PRO A 135 -10.64 -15.87 3.24
N THR A 136 -9.51 -16.44 2.82
CA THR A 136 -8.36 -16.73 3.70
C THR A 136 -7.67 -15.44 4.11
N GLU A 137 -7.33 -14.60 3.13
CA GLU A 137 -6.61 -13.32 3.30
C GLU A 137 -7.46 -12.37 4.14
N ARG A 138 -8.76 -12.27 3.83
CA ARG A 138 -9.72 -11.47 4.60
C ARG A 138 -9.79 -11.90 6.06
N ARG A 139 -9.72 -13.20 6.34
CA ARG A 139 -9.70 -13.73 7.71
C ARG A 139 -8.39 -13.39 8.43
N ILE A 140 -7.26 -13.41 7.74
CA ILE A 140 -5.97 -12.99 8.31
C ILE A 140 -6.05 -11.51 8.67
N LEU A 141 -6.45 -10.64 7.74
CA LEU A 141 -6.63 -9.20 7.95
C LEU A 141 -7.59 -8.88 9.10
N GLY A 142 -8.74 -9.57 9.16
CA GLY A 142 -9.68 -9.43 10.27
C GLY A 142 -9.10 -9.80 11.64
N ARG A 143 -8.23 -10.82 11.71
CA ARG A 143 -7.55 -11.21 12.97
C ARG A 143 -6.51 -10.19 13.42
N ILE A 144 -5.88 -9.49 12.48
CA ILE A 144 -4.90 -8.45 12.78
C ILE A 144 -5.52 -7.06 12.94
N GLY A 145 -6.85 -7.00 13.11
CA GLY A 145 -7.58 -5.79 13.52
C GLY A 145 -7.87 -4.80 12.40
N TRP A 146 -7.78 -5.22 11.14
CA TRP A 146 -8.08 -4.35 10.00
C TRP A 146 -9.59 -4.09 9.87
N ARG A 147 -9.93 -2.88 9.48
CA ARG A 147 -11.31 -2.47 9.25
C ARG A 147 -11.65 -2.59 7.76
N GLU A 148 -12.66 -3.38 7.46
CA GLU A 148 -13.28 -3.44 6.13
C GLU A 148 -14.27 -2.28 6.02
N THR A 149 -14.06 -1.39 5.04
CA THR A 149 -15.04 -0.36 4.68
C THR A 149 -15.37 -0.52 3.20
N GLY A 150 -16.56 -1.04 2.91
CA GLY A 150 -16.91 -1.44 1.54
C GLY A 150 -16.04 -2.62 1.09
N HIS A 151 -15.29 -2.45 0.01
CA HIS A 151 -14.43 -3.49 -0.58
C HIS A 151 -12.94 -3.19 -0.39
N VAL A 152 -12.58 -2.50 0.69
CA VAL A 152 -11.20 -2.11 1.01
C VAL A 152 -10.96 -2.32 2.50
N PHE A 153 -9.84 -2.96 2.83
CA PHE A 153 -9.30 -2.98 4.18
C PHE A 153 -8.38 -1.80 4.35
N SER A 154 -8.63 -0.94 5.34
CA SER A 154 -7.74 0.20 5.59
C SER A 154 -7.41 0.40 7.07
N ARG A 155 -6.25 1.01 7.31
CA ARG A 155 -5.78 1.40 8.63
C ARG A 155 -4.89 2.64 8.52
N LEU A 156 -5.15 3.63 9.36
CA LEU A 156 -4.28 4.80 9.52
C LEU A 156 -3.28 4.53 10.65
N LEU A 157 -2.00 4.76 10.37
CA LEU A 157 -0.89 4.55 11.29
C LEU A 157 -0.08 5.84 11.42
N THR A 158 0.20 6.25 12.64
CA THR A 158 0.91 7.51 12.92
C THR A 158 2.43 7.32 13.00
N ASP A 159 2.88 6.08 13.14
CA ASP A 159 4.27 5.68 13.31
C ASP A 159 4.75 4.95 12.05
N ASN A 160 5.84 5.44 11.45
CA ASN A 160 6.34 4.94 10.17
C ASN A 160 7.11 3.62 10.31
N ASP A 161 7.72 3.35 11.47
CA ASP A 161 8.31 2.05 11.78
C ASP A 161 7.22 0.99 11.93
N GLU A 162 6.16 1.29 12.70
CA GLU A 162 4.99 0.39 12.81
C GLU A 162 4.34 0.16 11.43
N THR A 163 4.25 1.22 10.62
CA THR A 163 3.70 1.13 9.26
C THR A 163 4.52 0.19 8.40
N ALA A 164 5.84 0.35 8.35
CA ALA A 164 6.71 -0.48 7.55
C ALA A 164 6.69 -1.94 8.00
N GLU A 165 6.71 -2.20 9.32
CA GLU A 165 6.59 -3.56 9.86
C GLU A 165 5.28 -4.22 9.45
N LEU A 166 4.17 -3.49 9.57
CA LEU A 166 2.85 -3.99 9.20
C LEU A 166 2.76 -4.27 7.70
N VAL A 167 3.29 -3.39 6.86
CA VAL A 167 3.32 -3.55 5.40
C VAL A 167 4.17 -4.76 5.02
N THR A 168 5.39 -4.89 5.56
CA THR A 168 6.22 -6.09 5.33
C THR A 168 5.48 -7.36 5.70
N ARG A 169 4.82 -7.37 6.86
CA ARG A 169 4.05 -8.52 7.31
C ARG A 169 2.89 -8.85 6.37
N ILE A 170 2.17 -7.86 5.86
CA ILE A 170 1.12 -8.07 4.85
C ILE A 170 1.70 -8.67 3.57
N LEU A 171 2.79 -8.11 3.07
CA LEU A 171 3.42 -8.57 1.83
C LEU A 171 3.82 -10.05 1.95
N ILE A 172 4.36 -10.46 3.09
CA ILE A 172 4.78 -11.85 3.33
C ILE A 172 3.60 -12.77 3.66
N GLU A 173 2.77 -12.41 4.64
CA GLU A 173 1.76 -13.31 5.22
C GLU A 173 0.42 -13.33 4.47
N VAL A 174 0.06 -12.21 3.82
CA VAL A 174 -1.24 -12.04 3.16
C VAL A 174 -1.09 -12.11 1.65
N LEU A 175 -0.10 -11.42 1.09
CA LEU A 175 0.13 -11.41 -0.37
C LEU A 175 1.14 -12.47 -0.82
N GLU A 176 1.63 -13.30 0.10
CA GLU A 176 2.53 -14.44 -0.16
C GLU A 176 3.79 -14.07 -0.98
N VAL A 177 4.29 -12.84 -0.84
CA VAL A 177 5.48 -12.37 -1.54
C VAL A 177 6.72 -13.04 -0.95
N ALA A 178 7.45 -13.79 -1.78
CA ALA A 178 8.64 -14.51 -1.35
C ALA A 178 9.81 -13.56 -1.06
N HIS A 179 10.05 -12.59 -1.93
CA HIS A 179 11.17 -11.66 -1.83
C HIS A 179 10.77 -10.23 -2.21
N PRO A 180 11.30 -9.18 -1.55
CA PRO A 180 10.91 -7.81 -1.86
C PRO A 180 11.31 -7.37 -3.28
N ALA A 181 12.37 -7.95 -3.85
CA ALA A 181 12.74 -7.74 -5.25
C ALA A 181 11.69 -8.22 -6.27
N ASP A 182 10.72 -9.04 -5.86
CA ASP A 182 9.63 -9.50 -6.73
C ASP A 182 8.47 -8.49 -6.78
N LEU A 183 8.52 -7.43 -5.96
CA LEU A 183 7.50 -6.39 -5.93
C LEU A 183 7.63 -5.47 -7.14
N ASP A 184 6.50 -5.14 -7.73
CA ASP A 184 6.38 -3.94 -8.56
C ASP A 184 5.93 -2.76 -7.70
N TYR A 185 6.27 -1.54 -8.10
CA TYR A 185 5.90 -0.36 -7.35
C TYR A 185 5.56 0.84 -8.24
N LEU A 186 4.65 1.67 -7.74
CA LEU A 186 4.24 2.90 -8.42
C LEU A 186 4.11 4.02 -7.41
N LEU A 187 4.75 5.16 -7.69
CA LEU A 187 4.66 6.37 -6.88
C LEU A 187 3.96 7.49 -7.62
N ARG A 188 3.07 8.19 -6.91
CA ARG A 188 2.45 9.44 -7.38
C ARG A 188 2.51 10.51 -6.32
N ALA A 189 2.91 11.71 -6.72
CA ALA A 189 2.75 12.89 -5.89
C ALA A 189 1.28 13.34 -5.91
N HIS A 190 0.71 13.75 -4.78
CA HIS A 190 -0.66 14.25 -4.74
C HIS A 190 -0.85 15.56 -5.53
N SER A 191 0.23 16.34 -5.68
CA SER A 191 0.26 17.58 -6.47
C SER A 191 0.09 17.38 -7.97
N ASP A 192 0.42 16.20 -8.51
CA ASP A 192 0.33 15.89 -9.94
C ASP A 192 -1.12 15.55 -10.37
N VAL A 193 -2.08 15.53 -9.43
CA VAL A 193 -3.49 15.16 -9.64
C VAL A 193 -4.42 16.39 -9.63
N SER A 194 -3.86 17.61 -9.50
CA SER A 194 -4.63 18.87 -9.47
C SER A 194 -4.95 19.43 -10.86
#